data_AF-A0A842TTF4-F1
#
_entry.id   AF-A0A842TTF4-F1
#
_cell.length_a   1.000
_cell.length_b   1.000
_cell.length_c   1.000
_cell.angle_alpha   90.00
_cell.angle_beta   90.00
_cell.angle_gamma   90.00
#
_symmetry.space_group_name_H-M   'P 1'
#
loop_
_entity.id
_entity.type
_entity.pdbx_description
1 polymer ?
#
loop_
_entity_poly.entity_id
_entity_poly.type
_entity_poly.pdbx_seq_one_letter_code
_entity_poly.pdbx_strand_id
1 'polypeptide(L)'
;MFSRKKKKSNPFTRKKNKKDKLATEFRAIINKNLSVSIYETKKGSSTFVIKKELTDYDIDCTASEAPEKNYIGGEILPWETITAETAILINEVFPINRAIQEVLGTLYNLQLNSIRLCIGSENNYVTIDETDLEDNDIKTTIKGLQEFIYSSKKGIMGFTVRHYDSKKGNLILLESSLDQPNYELKSIKVNIKSSLQTRGLYMQKEHKPYGLQLYIILKIRELSDVIVNLLEKLGVPIEIIYLKRTSAINKWQAVECEIDENNLTSYITSVNPQLTGEDVKNIVYFIKRNQLDFEIAEKMSDILNKMKEEKEEEFEYNKESLSLEDITAAAKIVLEHFGHRDTELELPSDLDQEIIMKTQNELLRFI
;
A
#
# COMPACT_ATOMS: atom_id res chain seq x y z
N MET A 1 16.14 -18.08 36.59
CA MET A 1 15.97 -16.65 36.24
C MET A 1 16.21 -16.51 34.74
N PHE A 2 15.15 -16.45 33.93
CA PHE A 2 15.29 -16.29 32.48
C PHE A 2 15.03 -14.84 32.09
N SER A 3 16.07 -14.20 31.58
CA SER A 3 16.08 -12.86 31.00
C SER A 3 15.01 -12.73 29.92
N ARG A 4 14.04 -11.82 30.13
CA ARG A 4 13.12 -11.37 29.08
C ARG A 4 13.93 -10.59 28.05
N LYS A 5 14.21 -11.20 26.89
CA LYS A 5 14.65 -10.46 25.70
C LYS A 5 13.65 -9.34 25.44
N LYS A 6 14.10 -8.07 25.47
CA LYS A 6 13.32 -6.91 25.03
C LYS A 6 12.83 -7.20 23.61
N LYS A 7 11.50 -7.22 23.41
CA LYS A 7 10.91 -7.18 22.07
C LYS A 7 11.46 -5.93 21.39
N LYS A 8 12.10 -6.08 20.22
CA LYS A 8 12.37 -4.93 19.34
C LYS A 8 11.01 -4.30 19.05
N SER A 9 10.82 -3.06 19.51
CA SER A 9 9.63 -2.27 19.19
C SER A 9 9.58 -2.08 17.68
N ASN A 10 8.41 -2.34 17.11
CA ASN A 10 8.14 -2.06 15.72
C ASN A 10 8.39 -0.56 15.47
N PRO A 11 9.24 -0.15 14.50
CA PRO A 11 9.51 1.27 14.23
C PRO A 11 8.26 2.05 13.76
N PHE A 12 7.12 1.38 13.57
CA PHE A 12 5.85 1.95 13.08
C PHE A 12 4.82 2.33 14.15
N THR A 13 5.14 2.33 15.44
CA THR A 13 4.16 2.75 16.46
C THR A 13 4.13 4.28 16.66
N ARG A 14 3.28 4.97 15.89
CA ARG A 14 2.83 6.35 16.22
C ARG A 14 2.02 6.30 17.52
N LYS A 15 2.25 7.22 18.47
CA LYS A 15 1.38 7.39 19.66
C LYS A 15 -0.05 7.65 19.17
N LYS A 16 -0.98 6.75 19.51
CA LYS A 16 -2.39 6.82 19.10
C LYS A 16 -3.08 8.05 19.71
N ASN A 17 -3.37 9.07 18.92
CA ASN A 17 -4.38 10.05 19.27
C ASN A 17 -5.77 9.39 19.21
N LYS A 18 -6.55 9.49 20.30
CA LYS A 18 -7.92 8.91 20.39
C LYS A 18 -8.90 9.46 19.35
N LYS A 19 -8.54 10.50 18.59
CA LYS A 19 -9.38 11.16 17.57
C LYS A 19 -8.91 10.95 16.12
N ASP A 20 -7.73 10.37 15.88
CA ASP A 20 -7.31 10.06 14.51
C ASP A 20 -8.06 8.82 14.02
N LYS A 21 -9.07 9.04 13.17
CA LYS A 21 -9.52 8.00 12.26
C LYS A 21 -8.37 7.79 11.27
N LEU A 22 -7.40 6.94 11.64
CA LEU A 22 -6.36 6.46 10.72
C LEU A 22 -7.03 6.14 9.39
N ALA A 23 -6.47 6.66 8.29
CA ALA A 23 -6.98 6.37 6.95
C ALA A 23 -7.05 4.85 6.77
N THR A 24 -8.27 4.32 6.85
CA THR A 24 -8.59 2.89 6.77
C THR A 24 -8.45 2.35 5.36
N GLU A 25 -8.03 3.18 4.41
CA GLU A 25 -7.86 2.85 3.01
C GLU A 25 -6.70 3.64 2.43
N PHE A 26 -5.91 3.00 1.57
CA PHE A 26 -5.05 3.70 0.64
C PHE A 26 -4.81 2.88 -0.63
N ARG A 27 -4.37 3.55 -1.69
CA ARG A 27 -4.04 2.96 -2.97
C ARG A 27 -2.59 3.25 -3.34
N ALA A 28 -1.92 2.27 -3.92
CA ALA A 28 -0.61 2.41 -4.53
C ALA A 28 -0.64 1.92 -5.98
N ILE A 29 -0.05 2.70 -6.88
CA ILE A 29 0.19 2.33 -8.28
C ILE A 29 1.63 1.84 -8.35
N ILE A 30 1.83 0.59 -8.76
CA ILE A 30 3.14 -0.06 -8.79
C ILE A 30 3.78 0.14 -10.16
N ASN A 31 2.99 -0.08 -11.22
CA ASN A 31 3.38 0.19 -12.61
C ASN A 31 2.12 0.50 -13.44
N LYS A 32 2.28 0.64 -14.77
CA LYS A 32 1.19 0.99 -15.71
C LYS A 32 -0.04 0.08 -15.56
N ASN A 33 0.18 -1.21 -15.33
CA ASN A 33 -0.90 -2.21 -15.35
C ASN A 33 -1.19 -2.79 -13.96
N LEU A 34 -0.39 -2.50 -12.93
CA LEU A 34 -0.52 -3.10 -11.60
C LEU A 34 -0.74 -2.04 -10.52
N SER A 35 -1.79 -2.23 -9.73
CA SER A 35 -2.06 -1.42 -8.55
C SER A 35 -2.55 -2.27 -7.38
N VAL A 36 -2.38 -1.75 -6.17
CA VAL A 36 -2.91 -2.37 -4.96
C VAL A 36 -3.70 -1.34 -4.16
N SER A 37 -4.90 -1.73 -3.72
CA SER A 37 -5.68 -0.99 -2.73
C SER A 37 -5.71 -1.78 -1.44
N ILE A 38 -5.43 -1.12 -0.32
CA ILE A 38 -5.39 -1.75 1.00
C ILE A 38 -6.48 -1.13 1.85
N TYR A 39 -7.35 -1.99 2.39
CA TYR A 39 -8.47 -1.62 3.25
C TYR A 39 -8.26 -2.21 4.63
N GLU A 40 -8.00 -1.37 5.63
CA GLU A 40 -7.83 -1.76 7.02
C GLU A 40 -9.16 -1.65 7.78
N THR A 41 -9.58 -2.75 8.39
CA THR A 41 -10.77 -2.76 9.24
C THR A 41 -10.43 -2.29 10.65
N LYS A 42 -11.38 -1.66 11.34
CA LYS A 42 -11.24 -1.27 12.76
C LYS A 42 -10.89 -2.43 13.70
N LYS A 43 -11.14 -3.68 13.29
CA LYS A 43 -10.84 -4.91 14.05
C LYS A 43 -9.44 -5.47 13.76
N GLY A 44 -8.60 -4.75 13.02
CA GLY A 44 -7.21 -5.13 12.75
C GLY A 44 -6.99 -6.04 11.53
N SER A 45 -8.05 -6.56 10.89
CA SER A 45 -7.90 -7.28 9.61
C SER A 45 -7.75 -6.32 8.44
N SER A 46 -6.96 -6.71 7.44
CA SER A 46 -6.73 -5.92 6.23
C SER A 46 -7.18 -6.69 4.99
N THR A 47 -7.68 -5.98 3.98
CA THR A 47 -8.00 -6.55 2.67
C THR A 47 -7.12 -5.88 1.62
N PHE A 48 -6.34 -6.69 0.91
CA PHE A 48 -5.50 -6.25 -0.19
C PHE A 48 -6.23 -6.59 -1.48
N VAL A 49 -6.49 -5.59 -2.30
CA VAL A 49 -7.09 -5.73 -3.63
C VAL A 49 -6.00 -5.38 -4.64
N ILE A 50 -5.36 -6.40 -5.18
CA ILE A 50 -4.37 -6.26 -6.25
C ILE A 50 -5.16 -6.30 -7.56
N LYS A 51 -5.02 -5.26 -8.36
CA LYS A 51 -5.68 -5.11 -9.65
C LYS A 51 -4.61 -5.08 -10.74
N LYS A 52 -4.72 -6.00 -11.70
CA LYS A 52 -3.93 -6.00 -12.93
C LYS A 52 -4.82 -5.72 -14.14
N GLU A 53 -4.46 -4.71 -14.93
CA GLU A 53 -5.08 -4.42 -16.22
C GLU A 53 -4.54 -5.42 -17.25
N LEU A 54 -5.43 -6.07 -18.00
CA LEU A 54 -5.09 -7.07 -19.02
C LEU A 54 -5.17 -6.49 -20.44
N THR A 55 -4.77 -5.23 -20.61
CA THR A 55 -4.88 -4.51 -21.88
C THR A 55 -3.91 -4.98 -22.96
N ASP A 56 -2.91 -5.78 -22.58
CA ASP A 56 -1.86 -6.25 -23.48
C ASP A 56 -2.22 -7.59 -24.15
N TYR A 57 -3.42 -8.11 -23.89
CA TYR A 57 -3.94 -9.38 -24.39
C TYR A 57 -5.07 -9.15 -25.40
N ASP A 58 -5.22 -10.08 -26.34
CA ASP A 58 -6.25 -10.05 -27.37
C ASP A 58 -7.62 -10.45 -26.78
N ILE A 59 -8.64 -9.64 -27.12
CA ILE A 59 -10.00 -9.80 -26.65
C ILE A 59 -10.95 -9.55 -27.82
N ASP A 60 -11.72 -10.57 -28.18
CA ASP A 60 -12.79 -10.45 -29.16
C ASP A 60 -14.08 -10.07 -28.44
N CYS A 61 -14.69 -8.96 -28.85
CA CYS A 61 -15.98 -8.52 -28.35
C CYS A 61 -16.95 -8.36 -29.51
N THR A 62 -18.02 -9.14 -29.49
CA THR A 62 -19.10 -9.08 -30.47
C THR A 62 -20.40 -8.72 -29.76
N ALA A 63 -21.19 -7.85 -30.39
CA ALA A 63 -22.55 -7.60 -29.95
C ALA A 63 -23.32 -8.92 -30.05
N SER A 64 -23.96 -9.34 -28.96
CA SER A 64 -24.88 -10.46 -29.01
C SER A 64 -26.17 -9.97 -29.65
N GLU A 65 -26.80 -10.82 -30.48
CA GLU A 65 -28.22 -10.67 -30.75
C GLU A 65 -28.97 -10.63 -29.41
N ALA A 66 -30.08 -9.89 -29.39
CA ALA A 66 -30.88 -9.67 -28.18
C ALA A 66 -31.03 -10.98 -27.40
N PRO A 67 -30.43 -11.17 -26.20
CA PRO A 67 -30.38 -12.48 -25.57
C PRO A 67 -31.80 -12.92 -25.28
N GLU A 68 -32.36 -13.79 -26.12
CA GLU A 68 -33.79 -14.13 -26.08
C GLU A 68 -34.19 -14.69 -24.71
N LYS A 69 -33.24 -15.38 -24.05
CA LYS A 69 -33.37 -15.85 -22.67
C LYS A 69 -33.78 -14.77 -21.68
N ASN A 70 -33.36 -13.51 -21.89
CA ASN A 70 -33.75 -12.39 -21.03
C ASN A 70 -35.26 -12.12 -21.06
N TYR A 71 -35.95 -12.46 -22.15
CA TYR A 71 -37.41 -12.35 -22.27
C TYR A 71 -38.15 -13.57 -21.74
N ILE A 72 -37.47 -14.72 -21.63
CA ILE A 72 -38.03 -15.99 -21.13
C ILE A 72 -38.00 -16.05 -19.59
N GLY A 73 -37.15 -15.22 -18.95
CA GLY A 73 -36.99 -15.14 -17.51
C GLY A 73 -35.83 -16.01 -16.98
N GLY A 74 -35.40 -15.75 -15.74
CA GLY A 74 -34.26 -16.41 -15.11
C GLY A 74 -33.01 -15.52 -14.99
N GLU A 75 -31.83 -16.14 -15.02
CA GLU A 75 -30.55 -15.41 -14.94
C GLU A 75 -30.33 -14.56 -16.20
N ILE A 76 -30.14 -13.25 -15.98
CA ILE A 76 -29.95 -12.26 -17.04
C ILE A 76 -28.61 -12.52 -17.74
N LEU A 77 -28.66 -12.68 -19.06
CA LEU A 77 -27.49 -12.77 -19.91
C LEU A 77 -27.03 -11.39 -20.39
N PRO A 78 -25.72 -11.22 -20.62
CA PRO A 78 -25.19 -9.99 -21.20
C PRO A 78 -25.61 -9.83 -22.66
N TRP A 79 -25.71 -8.59 -23.11
CA TRP A 79 -26.03 -8.22 -24.50
C TRP A 79 -24.80 -8.25 -25.43
N GLU A 80 -23.67 -8.72 -24.93
CA GLU A 80 -22.41 -8.84 -25.65
C GLU A 80 -21.73 -10.14 -25.26
N THR A 81 -21.05 -10.74 -26.22
CA THR A 81 -20.14 -11.87 -25.99
C THR A 81 -18.70 -11.35 -26.01
N ILE A 82 -17.91 -11.85 -25.07
CA ILE A 82 -16.48 -11.53 -24.95
C ILE A 82 -15.73 -12.85 -24.96
N THR A 83 -14.77 -13.00 -25.85
CA THR A 83 -13.83 -14.12 -25.86
C THR A 83 -12.45 -13.59 -25.54
N ALA A 84 -11.92 -14.04 -24.41
CA ALA A 84 -10.59 -13.70 -23.93
C ALA A 84 -9.61 -14.81 -24.32
N GLU A 85 -8.42 -14.45 -24.80
CA GLU A 85 -7.44 -15.43 -25.22
C GLU A 85 -6.91 -16.29 -24.06
N THR A 86 -6.57 -17.55 -24.35
CA THR A 86 -6.07 -18.50 -23.33
C THR A 86 -4.76 -18.05 -22.68
N ALA A 87 -3.97 -17.19 -23.34
CA ALA A 87 -2.71 -16.66 -22.82
C ALA A 87 -2.89 -15.95 -21.47
N ILE A 88 -4.04 -15.33 -21.20
CA ILE A 88 -4.34 -14.72 -19.90
C ILE A 88 -4.31 -15.78 -18.79
N LEU A 89 -4.89 -16.97 -19.01
CA LEU A 89 -4.87 -18.03 -18.01
C LEU A 89 -3.43 -18.52 -17.75
N ILE A 90 -2.66 -18.69 -18.83
CA ILE A 90 -1.31 -19.25 -18.79
C ILE A 90 -0.32 -18.28 -18.13
N ASN A 91 -0.37 -17.00 -18.50
CA ASN A 91 0.62 -16.00 -18.12
C ASN A 91 0.23 -15.22 -16.86
N GLU A 92 -1.06 -15.20 -16.50
CA GLU A 92 -1.54 -14.41 -15.36
C GLU A 92 -2.13 -15.26 -14.25
N VAL A 93 -3.02 -16.20 -14.56
CA VAL A 93 -3.76 -16.97 -13.54
C VAL A 93 -2.93 -18.11 -12.96
N PHE A 94 -2.30 -18.93 -13.81
CA PHE A 94 -1.51 -20.08 -13.33
C PHE A 94 -0.28 -19.66 -12.49
N PRO A 95 0.44 -18.57 -12.81
CA PRO A 95 1.52 -18.09 -11.96
C PRO A 95 1.05 -17.66 -10.57
N ILE A 96 -0.17 -17.14 -10.41
CA ILE A 96 -0.73 -16.82 -9.08
C ILE A 96 -0.89 -18.10 -8.26
N ASN A 97 -1.45 -19.16 -8.85
CA ASN A 97 -1.61 -20.44 -8.16
C ASN A 97 -0.25 -21.06 -7.81
N ARG A 98 0.75 -20.93 -8.69
CA ARG A 98 2.12 -21.34 -8.40
C ARG A 98 2.73 -20.56 -7.23
N ALA A 99 2.58 -19.23 -7.21
CA ALA A 99 3.06 -18.39 -6.11
C ALA A 99 2.44 -18.80 -4.76
N ILE A 100 1.14 -19.12 -4.75
CA ILE A 100 0.44 -19.63 -3.56
C ILE A 100 1.05 -20.97 -3.11
N GLN A 101 1.27 -21.90 -4.04
CA GLN A 101 1.86 -23.21 -3.73
C GLN A 101 3.31 -23.11 -3.24
N GLU A 102 4.10 -22.19 -3.78
CA GLU A 102 5.48 -21.96 -3.36
C GLU A 102 5.56 -21.38 -1.94
N VAL A 103 4.60 -20.54 -1.54
CA VAL A 103 4.63 -19.85 -0.23
C VAL A 103 3.90 -20.63 0.86
N LEU A 104 2.73 -21.20 0.55
CA LEU A 104 1.90 -21.89 1.54
C LEU A 104 2.11 -23.42 1.51
N GLY A 105 2.64 -23.96 0.42
CA GLY A 105 2.87 -25.40 0.22
C GLY A 105 2.02 -25.99 -0.90
N THR A 106 2.47 -27.12 -1.46
CA THR A 106 1.91 -27.73 -2.68
C THR A 106 0.47 -28.23 -2.56
N LEU A 107 -0.04 -28.40 -1.34
CA LEU A 107 -1.42 -28.81 -1.07
C LEU A 107 -2.42 -27.67 -1.25
N TYR A 108 -1.96 -26.42 -1.22
CA TYR A 108 -2.82 -25.24 -1.35
C TYR A 108 -3.02 -24.91 -2.82
N ASN A 109 -4.23 -25.13 -3.31
CA ASN A 109 -4.61 -24.92 -4.70
C ASN A 109 -5.92 -24.15 -4.75
N LEU A 110 -6.00 -23.15 -5.63
CA LEU A 110 -7.23 -22.40 -5.82
C LEU A 110 -8.32 -23.31 -6.38
N GLN A 111 -9.47 -23.33 -5.71
CA GLN A 111 -10.68 -23.96 -6.22
C GLN A 111 -11.18 -23.14 -7.41
N LEU A 112 -11.49 -23.83 -8.52
CA LEU A 112 -12.11 -23.24 -9.70
C LEU A 112 -13.61 -23.19 -9.46
N ASN A 113 -14.14 -21.99 -9.24
CA ASN A 113 -15.56 -21.82 -8.94
C ASN A 113 -16.39 -21.58 -10.20
N SER A 114 -15.81 -20.89 -11.18
CA SER A 114 -16.55 -20.43 -12.35
C SER A 114 -15.60 -20.20 -13.52
N ILE A 115 -15.85 -20.85 -14.66
CA ILE A 115 -15.18 -20.57 -15.94
C ILE A 115 -16.03 -21.09 -17.10
N ARG A 116 -15.93 -20.46 -18.27
CA ARG A 116 -16.46 -21.03 -19.51
C ARG A 116 -15.42 -20.99 -20.61
N LEU A 117 -14.97 -22.15 -21.07
CA LEU A 117 -13.97 -22.29 -22.13
C LEU A 117 -14.64 -22.38 -23.50
N CYS A 118 -14.00 -21.80 -24.52
CA CYS A 118 -14.41 -21.91 -25.91
C CYS A 118 -13.56 -22.97 -26.61
N ILE A 119 -14.19 -24.06 -27.05
CA ILE A 119 -13.55 -25.21 -27.71
C ILE A 119 -13.90 -25.20 -29.20
N GLY A 120 -12.90 -25.05 -30.07
CA GLY A 120 -13.08 -25.00 -31.52
C GLY A 120 -12.24 -23.91 -32.19
N SER A 121 -12.89 -23.10 -33.01
CA SER A 121 -12.29 -22.03 -33.84
C SER A 121 -13.11 -20.74 -33.74
N GLU A 122 -12.53 -19.61 -34.18
CA GLU A 122 -13.11 -18.25 -34.05
C GLU A 122 -14.60 -18.15 -34.39
N ASN A 123 -15.02 -18.79 -35.49
CA ASN A 123 -16.40 -18.71 -35.98
C ASN A 123 -17.20 -20.00 -35.77
N ASN A 124 -16.61 -21.00 -35.10
CA ASN A 124 -17.22 -22.29 -34.86
C ASN A 124 -16.61 -22.92 -33.61
N TYR A 125 -17.19 -22.58 -32.46
CA TYR A 125 -16.81 -23.12 -31.16
C TYR A 125 -18.04 -23.56 -30.36
N VAL A 126 -17.82 -24.50 -29.46
CA VAL A 126 -18.76 -24.86 -28.40
C VAL A 126 -18.19 -24.42 -27.07
N THR A 127 -19.07 -24.18 -26.09
CA THR A 127 -18.63 -23.82 -24.74
C THR A 127 -18.69 -25.02 -23.82
N ILE A 128 -17.65 -25.20 -23.01
CA ILE A 128 -17.68 -26.09 -21.85
C ILE A 128 -17.45 -25.25 -20.59
N ASP A 129 -18.06 -25.62 -19.47
CA ASP A 129 -17.88 -24.91 -18.20
C ASP A 129 -17.37 -25.83 -17.08
N GLU A 130 -17.27 -25.29 -15.87
CA GLU A 130 -16.77 -26.04 -14.72
C GLU A 130 -17.52 -27.36 -14.44
N THR A 131 -18.81 -27.45 -14.79
CA THR A 131 -19.61 -28.66 -14.60
C THR A 131 -19.24 -29.74 -15.62
N ASP A 132 -19.03 -29.36 -16.87
CA ASP A 132 -18.54 -30.28 -17.91
C ASP A 132 -17.15 -30.84 -17.56
N LEU A 133 -16.29 -30.02 -16.95
CA LEU A 133 -14.97 -30.48 -16.48
C LEU A 133 -15.12 -31.54 -15.37
N GLU A 134 -16.00 -31.29 -14.39
CA GLU A 134 -16.26 -32.23 -13.30
C GLU A 134 -16.83 -33.57 -13.79
N ASP A 135 -17.80 -33.51 -14.72
CA ASP A 135 -18.43 -34.69 -15.34
C ASP A 135 -17.44 -35.55 -16.15
N ASN A 136 -16.30 -35.00 -16.53
CA ASN A 136 -15.22 -35.69 -17.25
C ASN A 136 -14.00 -35.98 -16.36
N ASP A 137 -14.19 -36.12 -15.05
CA ASP A 137 -13.16 -36.45 -14.05
C ASP A 137 -12.00 -35.44 -13.96
N ILE A 138 -12.19 -34.20 -14.43
CA ILE A 138 -11.20 -33.13 -14.31
C ILE A 138 -11.45 -32.41 -12.98
N LYS A 139 -10.42 -32.37 -12.13
CA LYS A 139 -10.50 -31.68 -10.83
C LYS A 139 -10.80 -30.20 -11.03
N THR A 140 -11.86 -29.71 -10.38
CA THR A 140 -12.31 -28.31 -10.37
C THR A 140 -11.37 -27.38 -9.57
N THR A 141 -10.09 -27.34 -9.96
CA THR A 141 -9.05 -26.49 -9.38
C THR A 141 -8.28 -25.79 -10.49
N ILE A 142 -7.57 -24.70 -10.17
CA ILE A 142 -6.72 -24.00 -11.16
C ILE A 142 -5.64 -24.95 -11.72
N LYS A 143 -5.09 -25.84 -10.90
CA LYS A 143 -4.15 -26.86 -11.38
C LYS A 143 -4.81 -27.88 -12.33
N GLY A 144 -6.02 -28.35 -12.02
CA GLY A 144 -6.75 -29.26 -12.91
C GLY A 144 -7.10 -28.62 -14.24
N LEU A 145 -7.52 -27.34 -14.23
CA LEU A 145 -7.69 -26.54 -15.44
C LEU A 145 -6.39 -26.41 -16.24
N GLN A 146 -5.27 -26.14 -15.57
CA GLN A 146 -3.97 -26.05 -16.22
C GLN A 146 -3.58 -27.36 -16.91
N GLU A 147 -3.74 -28.50 -16.22
CA GLU A 147 -3.48 -29.83 -16.77
C GLU A 147 -4.38 -30.11 -17.99
N PHE A 148 -5.67 -29.78 -17.90
CA PHE A 148 -6.60 -29.90 -19.00
C PHE A 148 -6.15 -29.08 -20.22
N ILE A 149 -5.89 -27.78 -20.05
CA ILE A 149 -5.48 -26.89 -21.16
C ILE A 149 -4.21 -27.40 -21.85
N TYR A 150 -3.20 -27.83 -21.09
CA TYR A 150 -1.96 -28.36 -21.66
C TYR A 150 -2.15 -29.73 -22.34
N SER A 151 -3.13 -30.53 -21.91
CA SER A 151 -3.45 -31.81 -22.53
C SER A 151 -4.19 -31.66 -23.86
N SER A 152 -5.05 -30.64 -23.99
CA SER A 152 -5.92 -30.43 -25.16
C SER A 152 -5.22 -29.85 -26.39
N LYS A 153 -3.94 -29.45 -26.24
CA LYS A 153 -2.91 -29.04 -27.23
C LYS A 153 -3.27 -28.04 -28.37
N LYS A 154 -4.49 -27.95 -28.89
CA LYS A 154 -4.96 -26.98 -29.92
C LYS A 154 -6.47 -26.71 -29.95
N GLY A 155 -7.29 -27.37 -29.11
CA GLY A 155 -8.76 -27.24 -29.19
C GLY A 155 -9.34 -26.02 -28.49
N ILE A 156 -8.58 -25.37 -27.60
CA ILE A 156 -9.09 -24.30 -26.74
C ILE A 156 -8.69 -22.97 -27.35
N MET A 157 -9.68 -22.21 -27.80
CA MET A 157 -9.49 -20.89 -28.38
C MET A 157 -9.32 -19.82 -27.30
N GLY A 158 -10.09 -19.94 -26.22
CA GLY A 158 -10.19 -18.89 -25.22
C GLY A 158 -11.19 -19.24 -24.14
N PHE A 159 -11.64 -18.22 -23.41
CA PHE A 159 -12.69 -18.33 -22.42
C PHE A 159 -13.60 -17.11 -22.47
N THR A 160 -14.86 -17.29 -22.10
CA THR A 160 -15.91 -16.29 -22.26
C THR A 160 -16.65 -16.02 -20.96
N VAL A 161 -17.64 -15.12 -21.02
CA VAL A 161 -18.46 -14.73 -19.88
C VAL A 161 -19.21 -15.96 -19.36
N ARG A 162 -18.97 -16.29 -18.09
CA ARG A 162 -19.63 -17.40 -17.41
C ARG A 162 -20.97 -16.98 -16.81
N HIS A 163 -21.02 -15.80 -16.21
CA HIS A 163 -22.27 -15.19 -15.74
C HIS A 163 -22.17 -13.66 -15.62
N TYR A 164 -23.32 -12.99 -15.52
CA TYR A 164 -23.45 -11.54 -15.40
C TYR A 164 -23.96 -11.12 -14.01
N ASP A 165 -23.15 -10.34 -13.27
CA ASP A 165 -23.59 -9.72 -12.01
C ASP A 165 -24.35 -8.43 -12.32
N SER A 166 -25.67 -8.55 -12.46
CA SER A 166 -26.57 -7.44 -12.77
C SER A 166 -26.59 -6.33 -11.72
N LYS A 167 -26.29 -6.64 -10.45
CA LYS A 167 -26.26 -5.64 -9.38
C LYS A 167 -25.06 -4.71 -9.49
N LYS A 168 -23.92 -5.24 -9.94
CA LYS A 168 -22.67 -4.47 -10.09
C LYS A 168 -22.35 -4.13 -11.55
N GLY A 169 -23.16 -4.61 -12.49
CA GLY A 169 -22.91 -4.49 -13.92
C GLY A 169 -21.58 -5.11 -14.33
N ASN A 170 -21.21 -6.28 -13.80
CA ASN A 170 -19.94 -6.94 -14.14
C ASN A 170 -20.16 -8.21 -14.97
N LEU A 171 -19.38 -8.34 -16.04
CA LEU A 171 -19.20 -9.59 -16.77
C LEU A 171 -18.11 -10.39 -16.07
N ILE A 172 -18.42 -11.60 -15.63
CA ILE A 172 -17.50 -12.46 -14.88
C ILE A 172 -17.06 -13.59 -15.80
N LEU A 173 -15.75 -13.69 -16.03
CA LEU A 173 -15.15 -14.68 -16.93
C LEU A 173 -14.49 -15.83 -16.15
N LEU A 174 -13.87 -15.51 -15.02
CA LEU A 174 -13.24 -16.48 -14.14
C LEU A 174 -13.44 -16.09 -12.69
N GLU A 175 -13.79 -17.06 -11.85
CA GLU A 175 -13.71 -16.94 -10.39
C GLU A 175 -13.03 -18.17 -9.79
N SER A 176 -12.11 -17.91 -8.87
CA SER A 176 -11.46 -18.93 -8.09
C SER A 176 -11.17 -18.44 -6.69
N SER A 177 -11.11 -19.36 -5.73
CA SER A 177 -10.88 -19.00 -4.34
C SER A 177 -10.18 -20.08 -3.55
N LEU A 178 -9.53 -19.64 -2.47
CA LEU A 178 -9.00 -20.50 -1.42
C LEU A 178 -9.43 -19.89 -0.09
N ASP A 179 -10.30 -20.60 0.62
CA ASP A 179 -10.81 -20.15 1.92
C ASP A 179 -10.00 -20.75 3.06
N GLN A 180 -9.74 -19.92 4.07
CA GLN A 180 -9.02 -20.23 5.30
C GLN A 180 -7.73 -21.05 5.11
N PRO A 181 -6.79 -20.65 4.22
CA PRO A 181 -5.55 -21.39 4.05
C PRO A 181 -4.73 -21.50 5.34
N ASN A 182 -4.72 -20.45 6.16
CA ASN A 182 -4.12 -20.47 7.49
C ASN A 182 -4.74 -19.39 8.40
N TYR A 183 -4.22 -19.24 9.62
CA TYR A 183 -4.73 -18.24 10.58
C TYR A 183 -4.56 -16.80 10.07
N GLU A 184 -3.41 -16.49 9.47
CA GLU A 184 -3.02 -15.15 9.04
C GLU A 184 -3.76 -14.71 7.77
N LEU A 185 -4.00 -15.63 6.84
CA LEU A 185 -4.66 -15.42 5.56
C LEU A 185 -6.04 -16.08 5.59
N LYS A 186 -7.09 -15.27 5.71
CA LYS A 186 -8.48 -15.73 5.79
C LYS A 186 -8.99 -16.25 4.46
N SER A 187 -8.64 -15.60 3.36
CA SER A 187 -8.98 -16.09 2.02
C SER A 187 -8.19 -15.40 0.93
N ILE A 188 -8.09 -16.09 -0.20
CA ILE A 188 -7.59 -15.61 -1.48
C ILE A 188 -8.73 -15.74 -2.48
N LYS A 189 -9.00 -14.70 -3.25
CA LYS A 189 -9.89 -14.77 -4.42
C LYS A 189 -9.18 -14.25 -5.64
N VAL A 190 -9.31 -14.95 -6.76
CA VAL A 190 -8.77 -14.54 -8.06
C VAL A 190 -9.90 -14.52 -9.07
N ASN A 191 -10.19 -13.33 -9.59
CA ASN A 191 -11.31 -13.10 -10.48
C ASN A 191 -10.87 -12.36 -11.74
N ILE A 192 -11.38 -12.77 -12.90
CA ILE A 192 -11.29 -12.01 -14.15
C ILE A 192 -12.68 -11.47 -14.47
N LYS A 193 -12.78 -10.15 -14.60
CA LYS A 193 -14.05 -9.49 -14.90
C LYS A 193 -13.86 -8.23 -15.73
N SER A 194 -14.93 -7.81 -16.38
CA SER A 194 -15.07 -6.47 -16.98
C SER A 194 -16.30 -5.78 -16.40
N SER A 195 -16.23 -4.46 -16.19
CA SER A 195 -17.41 -3.67 -15.83
C SER A 195 -18.12 -3.13 -17.09
N LEU A 196 -19.45 -3.21 -17.12
CA LEU A 196 -20.32 -2.54 -18.09
C LEU A 196 -20.53 -1.06 -17.73
N GLN A 197 -20.52 -0.72 -16.43
CA GLN A 197 -20.79 0.65 -15.96
C GLN A 197 -19.70 1.63 -16.36
N THR A 198 -18.45 1.17 -16.47
CA THR A 198 -17.34 1.97 -16.99
C THR A 198 -17.45 2.27 -18.49
N ARG A 199 -18.47 1.74 -19.19
CA ARG A 199 -18.64 1.86 -20.65
C ARG A 199 -19.56 3.02 -21.08
N GLY A 200 -20.05 3.85 -20.16
CA GLY A 200 -20.96 4.98 -20.48
C GLY A 200 -20.35 6.08 -21.37
N LEU A 201 -21.15 6.56 -22.35
CA LEU A 201 -20.95 7.66 -23.33
C LEU A 201 -19.73 7.62 -24.27
N TYR A 202 -18.66 6.90 -23.93
CA TYR A 202 -17.45 6.76 -24.76
C TYR A 202 -17.62 5.89 -26.02
N MET A 203 -18.73 5.14 -26.12
CA MET A 203 -19.01 4.25 -27.27
C MET A 203 -19.43 4.97 -28.57
N GLN A 204 -19.46 6.31 -28.62
CA GLN A 204 -19.96 7.02 -29.81
C GLN A 204 -18.87 7.53 -30.79
N LYS A 205 -17.58 7.54 -30.45
CA LYS A 205 -16.55 8.11 -31.35
C LYS A 205 -15.21 7.39 -31.45
N GLU A 206 -14.75 6.67 -30.42
CA GLU A 206 -13.49 5.91 -30.48
C GLU A 206 -13.68 4.54 -29.83
N HIS A 207 -13.76 3.48 -30.63
CA HIS A 207 -13.83 2.09 -30.15
C HIS A 207 -12.47 1.64 -29.59
N LYS A 208 -12.01 2.25 -28.49
CA LYS A 208 -10.80 1.82 -27.76
C LYS A 208 -11.15 0.84 -26.64
N PRO A 209 -10.27 -0.14 -26.35
CA PRO A 209 -10.67 -1.44 -25.82
C PRO A 209 -11.16 -1.39 -24.38
N TYR A 210 -12.27 -2.09 -24.21
CA TYR A 210 -12.72 -2.82 -23.04
C TYR A 210 -11.54 -3.33 -22.19
N GLY A 211 -11.51 -3.00 -20.90
CA GLY A 211 -10.49 -3.52 -19.99
C GLY A 211 -10.98 -4.77 -19.28
N LEU A 212 -10.46 -5.96 -19.64
CA LEU A 212 -10.48 -7.07 -18.71
C LEU A 212 -9.51 -6.79 -17.57
N GLN A 213 -9.95 -7.07 -16.35
CA GLN A 213 -9.14 -6.89 -15.16
C GLN A 213 -9.05 -8.17 -14.37
N LEU A 214 -7.82 -8.51 -14.00
CA LEU A 214 -7.52 -9.54 -13.02
C LEU A 214 -7.48 -8.92 -11.64
N TYR A 215 -8.27 -9.47 -10.73
CA TYR A 215 -8.30 -9.08 -9.33
C TYR A 215 -7.81 -10.22 -8.46
N ILE A 216 -6.82 -9.94 -7.62
CA ILE A 216 -6.38 -10.83 -6.55
C ILE A 216 -6.75 -10.16 -5.23
N ILE A 217 -7.65 -10.78 -4.48
CA ILE A 217 -8.18 -10.25 -3.23
C ILE A 217 -7.68 -11.13 -2.09
N LEU A 218 -6.83 -10.56 -1.24
CA LEU A 218 -6.30 -11.23 -0.04
C LEU A 218 -6.98 -10.63 1.18
N LYS A 219 -7.65 -11.46 1.98
CA LYS A 219 -8.17 -11.07 3.30
C LYS A 219 -7.20 -11.55 4.37
N ILE A 220 -6.49 -10.63 5.00
CA ILE A 220 -5.45 -10.94 6.00
C ILE A 220 -5.87 -10.49 7.41
N ARG A 221 -5.41 -11.20 8.43
CA ARG A 221 -5.52 -10.82 9.84
C ARG A 221 -4.35 -9.98 10.29
N GLU A 222 -3.16 -10.38 9.88
CA GLU A 222 -1.89 -9.79 10.27
C GLU A 222 -0.92 -9.88 9.10
N LEU A 223 -0.06 -8.87 8.96
CA LEU A 223 0.98 -8.83 7.94
C LEU A 223 2.21 -9.56 8.47
N SER A 224 2.35 -10.84 8.12
CA SER A 224 3.51 -11.67 8.46
C SER A 224 4.50 -11.77 7.29
N ASP A 225 5.69 -12.32 7.56
CA ASP A 225 6.70 -12.59 6.53
C ASP A 225 6.17 -13.48 5.39
N VAL A 226 5.24 -14.40 5.71
CA VAL A 226 4.58 -15.26 4.72
C VAL A 226 3.73 -14.43 3.77
N ILE A 227 2.96 -13.46 4.30
CA ILE A 227 2.14 -12.58 3.49
C ILE A 227 3.00 -11.62 2.66
N VAL A 228 4.08 -11.08 3.25
CA VAL A 228 5.03 -10.21 2.53
C VAL A 228 5.64 -10.97 1.36
N ASN A 229 6.14 -12.19 1.56
CA ASN A 229 6.70 -13.02 0.50
C ASN A 229 5.66 -13.36 -0.59
N LEU A 230 4.41 -13.67 -0.21
CA LEU A 230 3.34 -13.87 -1.18
C LEU A 230 3.10 -12.61 -2.02
N LEU A 231 3.00 -11.44 -1.39
CA LEU A 231 2.81 -10.16 -2.08
C LEU A 231 3.97 -9.86 -3.04
N GLU A 232 5.21 -10.11 -2.65
CA GLU A 232 6.38 -9.95 -3.50
C GLU A 232 6.33 -10.85 -4.74
N LYS A 233 5.98 -12.13 -4.57
CA LYS A 233 5.78 -13.05 -5.71
C LYS A 233 4.63 -12.64 -6.64
N LEU A 234 3.65 -11.90 -6.12
CA LEU A 234 2.58 -11.28 -6.90
C LEU A 234 2.97 -9.92 -7.50
N GLY A 235 4.23 -9.49 -7.35
CA GLY A 235 4.76 -8.24 -7.89
C GLY A 235 4.42 -6.99 -7.05
N VAL A 236 4.03 -7.16 -5.78
CA VAL A 236 3.65 -6.08 -4.86
C VAL A 236 4.76 -5.87 -3.82
N PRO A 237 5.66 -4.89 -4.01
CA PRO A 237 6.74 -4.60 -3.06
C PRO A 237 6.20 -3.80 -1.86
N ILE A 238 5.54 -4.49 -0.94
CA ILE A 238 4.74 -3.87 0.13
C ILE A 238 5.58 -3.01 1.06
N GLU A 239 6.82 -3.40 1.36
CA GLU A 239 7.73 -2.63 2.21
C GLU A 239 8.07 -1.27 1.60
N ILE A 240 8.37 -1.24 0.29
CA ILE A 240 8.65 -0.01 -0.46
C ILE A 240 7.42 0.90 -0.47
N ILE A 241 6.22 0.32 -0.64
CA ILE A 241 4.96 1.05 -0.63
C ILE A 241 4.76 1.74 0.74
N TYR A 242 4.92 1.02 1.84
CA TYR A 242 4.81 1.60 3.18
C TYR A 242 5.90 2.65 3.45
N LEU A 243 7.14 2.40 3.02
CA LEU A 243 8.23 3.38 3.16
C LEU A 243 7.91 4.69 2.44
N LYS A 244 7.44 4.62 1.19
CA LYS A 244 7.02 5.80 0.42
C LYS A 244 5.89 6.55 1.11
N ARG A 245 4.90 5.82 1.63
CA ARG A 245 3.77 6.42 2.35
C ARG A 245 4.22 7.15 3.60
N THR A 246 5.05 6.53 4.43
CA THR A 246 5.60 7.14 5.65
C THR A 246 6.44 8.38 5.30
N SER A 247 7.29 8.28 4.29
CA SER A 247 8.12 9.41 3.84
C SER A 247 7.27 10.59 3.35
N ALA A 248 6.19 10.34 2.61
CA ALA A 248 5.28 11.38 2.15
C ALA A 248 4.54 12.07 3.32
N ILE A 249 4.13 11.30 4.33
CA ILE A 249 3.50 11.85 5.54
C ILE A 249 4.50 12.71 6.32
N ASN A 250 5.74 12.25 6.47
CA ASN A 250 6.77 13.01 7.18
C ASN A 250 7.08 14.33 6.47
N LYS A 251 7.16 14.34 5.13
CA LYS A 251 7.30 15.57 4.34
C LYS A 251 6.13 16.53 4.56
N TRP A 252 4.90 16.03 4.61
CA TRP A 252 3.74 16.87 4.92
C TRP A 252 3.82 17.48 6.31
N GLN A 253 4.25 16.70 7.31
CA GLN A 253 4.43 17.19 8.67
C GLN A 253 5.49 18.28 8.75
N ALA A 254 6.61 18.14 8.02
CA ALA A 254 7.63 19.18 7.90
C ALA A 254 7.03 20.48 7.34
N VAL A 255 6.30 20.38 6.22
CA VAL A 255 5.61 21.52 5.59
C VAL A 255 4.60 22.18 6.56
N GLU A 256 3.80 21.41 7.29
CA GLU A 256 2.85 21.98 8.26
C GLU A 256 3.53 22.74 9.40
N CYS A 257 4.69 22.27 9.87
CA CYS A 257 5.46 22.93 10.93
C CYS A 257 6.19 24.18 10.41
N GLU A 258 6.67 24.15 9.17
CA GLU A 258 7.25 25.32 8.48
C GLU A 258 6.22 26.43 8.27
N ILE A 259 4.96 26.08 8.01
CA ILE A 259 3.88 27.06 7.82
C ILE A 259 3.31 27.55 9.16
N ASP A 260 2.95 26.65 10.10
CA ASP A 260 2.23 26.99 11.33
C ASP A 260 3.10 26.84 12.59
N GLU A 261 3.26 27.95 13.32
CA GLU A 261 4.04 28.03 14.55
C GLU A 261 3.49 27.13 15.69
N ASN A 262 2.17 27.00 15.79
CA ASN A 262 1.55 26.16 16.82
C ASN A 262 1.80 24.68 16.54
N ASN A 263 1.85 24.30 15.25
CA ASN A 263 2.18 22.94 14.85
C ASN A 263 3.63 22.60 15.18
N LEU A 264 4.57 23.50 14.86
CA LEU A 264 5.98 23.34 15.24
C LEU A 264 6.16 23.27 16.77
N THR A 265 5.49 24.15 17.51
CA THR A 265 5.50 24.16 18.99
C THR A 265 5.00 22.82 19.55
N SER A 266 3.87 22.33 19.04
CA SER A 266 3.27 21.07 19.46
C SER A 266 4.17 19.88 19.10
N TYR A 267 4.81 19.92 17.93
CA TYR A 267 5.74 18.90 17.48
C TYR A 267 6.93 18.77 18.42
N ILE A 268 7.69 19.87 18.60
CA ILE A 268 8.89 19.90 19.43
C ILE A 268 8.55 19.48 20.86
N THR A 269 7.47 20.00 21.45
CA THR A 269 7.02 19.62 22.80
C THR A 269 6.76 18.12 22.92
N SER A 270 6.25 17.48 21.86
CA SER A 270 5.87 16.07 21.89
C SER A 270 7.06 15.11 21.74
N VAL A 271 8.08 15.52 20.98
CA VAL A 271 9.26 14.69 20.66
C VAL A 271 10.39 14.90 21.67
N ASN A 272 10.48 16.10 22.25
CA ASN A 272 11.56 16.52 23.15
C ASN A 272 11.03 16.78 24.57
N PRO A 273 10.86 15.73 25.40
CA PRO A 273 10.18 15.82 26.69
C PRO A 273 10.96 16.59 27.77
N GLN A 274 12.26 16.81 27.59
CA GLN A 274 13.11 17.53 28.55
C GLN A 274 13.10 19.05 28.36
N LEU A 275 12.57 19.51 27.23
CA LEU A 275 12.39 20.94 26.97
C LEU A 275 11.16 21.46 27.72
N THR A 276 11.33 22.57 28.44
CA THR A 276 10.22 23.28 29.09
C THR A 276 9.39 24.04 28.07
N GLY A 277 8.17 24.44 28.44
CA GLY A 277 7.31 25.24 27.54
C GLY A 277 7.93 26.58 27.13
N GLU A 278 8.81 27.14 27.94
CA GLU A 278 9.55 28.36 27.60
C GLU A 278 10.69 28.08 26.62
N ASP A 279 11.40 26.96 26.79
CA ASP A 279 12.45 26.52 25.86
C ASP A 279 11.89 26.33 24.45
N VAL A 280 10.74 25.65 24.35
CA VAL A 280 10.09 25.40 23.06
C VAL A 280 9.68 26.72 22.40
N LYS A 281 9.11 27.67 23.15
CA LYS A 281 8.75 28.99 22.59
C LYS A 281 9.97 29.73 22.06
N ASN A 282 11.07 29.75 22.81
CA ASN A 282 12.29 30.44 22.41
C ASN A 282 12.91 29.80 21.16
N ILE A 283 12.93 28.47 21.10
CA ILE A 283 13.36 27.71 19.90
C ILE A 283 12.48 28.07 18.70
N VAL A 284 11.16 28.00 18.85
CA VAL A 284 10.21 28.27 17.77
C VAL A 284 10.30 29.70 17.27
N TYR A 285 10.39 30.67 18.19
CA TYR A 285 10.61 32.08 17.87
C TYR A 285 11.90 32.26 17.06
N PHE A 286 12.99 31.63 17.50
CA PHE A 286 14.29 31.69 16.81
C PHE A 286 14.20 31.12 15.39
N ILE A 287 13.58 29.95 15.22
CA ILE A 287 13.39 29.29 13.92
C ILE A 287 12.57 30.17 12.97
N LYS A 288 11.45 30.74 13.44
CA LYS A 288 10.57 31.57 12.60
C LYS A 288 11.20 32.89 12.22
N ARG A 289 11.92 33.53 13.15
CA ARG A 289 12.64 34.77 12.89
C ARG A 289 13.71 34.59 11.81
N ASN A 290 14.42 33.47 11.85
CA ASN A 290 15.50 33.16 10.92
C ASN A 290 15.05 32.36 9.68
N GLN A 291 13.75 32.09 9.53
CA GLN A 291 13.18 31.29 8.44
C GLN A 291 13.90 29.95 8.22
N LEU A 292 14.23 29.26 9.31
CA LEU A 292 14.96 28.00 9.24
C LEU A 292 14.01 26.83 8.94
N ASP A 293 14.50 25.89 8.12
CA ASP A 293 13.75 24.69 7.69
C ASP A 293 13.42 23.78 8.88
N PHE A 294 12.39 22.94 8.70
CA PHE A 294 11.95 21.99 9.74
C PHE A 294 13.08 21.04 10.19
N GLU A 295 13.92 20.57 9.27
CA GLU A 295 15.01 19.64 9.60
C GLU A 295 16.04 20.29 10.54
N ILE A 296 16.29 21.59 10.38
CA ILE A 296 17.15 22.38 11.28
C ILE A 296 16.47 22.52 12.64
N ALA A 297 15.18 22.87 12.66
CA ALA A 297 14.40 23.00 13.89
C ALA A 297 14.35 21.70 14.71
N GLU A 298 14.12 20.57 14.03
CA GLU A 298 14.09 19.24 14.62
C GLU A 298 15.44 18.88 15.24
N LYS A 299 16.52 18.88 14.44
CA LYS A 299 17.86 18.51 14.92
C LYS A 299 18.36 19.46 16.02
N MET A 300 18.07 20.75 15.92
CA MET A 300 18.40 21.73 16.96
C MET A 300 17.68 21.41 18.27
N SER A 301 16.38 21.14 18.21
CA SER A 301 15.59 20.79 19.40
C SER A 301 16.04 19.46 20.03
N ASP A 302 16.44 18.47 19.22
CA ASP A 302 16.93 17.17 19.69
C ASP A 302 18.28 17.30 20.42
N ILE A 303 19.21 18.09 19.88
CA ILE A 303 20.53 18.34 20.51
C ILE A 303 20.35 19.06 21.85
N LEU A 304 19.49 20.08 21.89
CA LEU A 304 19.19 20.82 23.12
C LEU A 304 18.49 19.93 24.15
N ASN A 305 17.59 19.05 23.72
CA ASN A 305 16.93 18.08 24.59
C ASN A 305 17.94 17.11 25.22
N LYS A 306 18.88 16.56 24.44
CA LYS A 306 19.96 15.70 24.95
C LYS A 306 20.87 16.42 25.94
N MET A 307 21.19 17.69 25.66
CA MET A 307 21.98 18.51 26.59
C MET A 307 21.27 18.66 27.94
N LYS A 308 19.95 18.86 27.96
CA LYS A 308 19.18 18.94 29.21
C LYS A 308 19.07 17.58 29.90
N GLU A 309 18.91 16.50 29.15
CA GLU A 309 18.88 15.13 29.68
C GLU A 309 20.18 14.80 30.44
N GLU A 310 21.35 15.07 29.86
CA GLU A 310 22.63 14.84 30.56
C GLU A 310 22.81 15.74 31.79
N LYS A 311 22.38 17.01 31.72
CA LYS A 311 22.42 17.91 32.90
C LYS A 311 21.46 17.44 34.01
N GLU A 312 20.33 16.83 33.67
CA GLU A 312 19.42 16.23 34.66
C GLU A 312 20.06 15.00 35.33
N GLU A 313 20.75 14.16 34.56
CA GLU A 313 21.49 13.00 35.08
C GLU A 313 22.65 13.40 36.00
N GLU A 314 23.35 14.50 35.71
CA GLU A 314 24.49 14.97 36.50
C GLU A 314 24.11 15.73 37.78
N PHE A 315 22.99 16.47 37.78
CA PHE A 315 22.64 17.40 38.87
C PHE A 315 21.31 17.10 39.59
N GLU A 316 20.66 15.97 39.30
CA GLU A 316 19.38 15.48 39.85
C GLU A 316 18.15 16.41 39.68
N TYR A 317 18.34 17.66 39.26
CA TYR A 317 17.27 18.60 38.96
C TYR A 317 17.74 19.74 38.05
N ASN A 318 17.33 19.75 36.79
CA ASN A 318 17.57 20.89 35.90
C ASN A 318 16.26 21.49 35.36
N LYS A 319 15.80 22.55 36.04
CA LYS A 319 14.63 23.34 35.63
C LYS A 319 14.98 24.64 34.91
N GLU A 320 16.26 24.93 34.72
CA GLU A 320 16.67 26.17 34.07
C GLU A 320 16.23 26.15 32.61
N SER A 321 15.66 27.27 32.16
CA SER A 321 15.32 27.47 30.76
C SER A 321 16.59 27.70 29.95
N LEU A 322 16.59 27.22 28.72
CA LEU A 322 17.68 27.44 27.77
C LEU A 322 17.82 28.94 27.50
N SER A 323 19.07 29.40 27.55
CA SER A 323 19.41 30.76 27.17
C SER A 323 19.33 30.94 25.64
N LEU A 324 19.25 32.18 25.19
CA LEU A 324 19.31 32.48 23.75
C LEU A 324 20.68 32.12 23.17
N GLU A 325 21.73 32.17 23.98
CA GLU A 325 23.08 31.72 23.67
C GLU A 325 23.13 30.22 23.41
N ASP A 326 22.45 29.40 24.22
CA ASP A 326 22.36 27.95 24.01
C ASP A 326 21.66 27.62 22.69
N ILE A 327 20.55 28.29 22.40
CA ILE A 327 19.78 28.11 21.16
C ILE A 327 20.61 28.56 19.96
N THR A 328 21.31 29.69 20.07
CA THR A 328 22.18 30.21 19.01
C THR A 328 23.37 29.28 18.75
N ALA A 329 23.98 28.74 19.80
CA ALA A 329 25.05 27.76 19.71
C ALA A 329 24.59 26.51 18.97
N ALA A 330 23.43 25.97 19.36
CA ALA A 330 22.82 24.81 18.70
C ALA A 330 22.49 25.09 17.23
N ALA A 331 21.90 26.24 16.92
CA ALA A 331 21.56 26.64 15.56
C ALA A 331 22.79 26.67 14.65
N LYS A 332 23.87 27.33 15.07
CA LYS A 332 25.13 27.42 14.29
C LYS A 332 25.73 26.03 13.99
N ILE A 333 25.70 25.16 14.99
CA ILE A 333 26.22 23.79 14.91
C ILE A 333 25.41 22.92 13.96
N VAL A 334 24.08 23.02 14.05
CA VAL A 334 23.18 22.29 13.16
C VAL A 334 23.27 22.83 11.73
N LEU A 335 23.32 24.15 11.55
CA LEU A 335 23.52 24.75 10.23
C LEU A 335 24.82 24.27 9.59
N GLU A 336 25.92 24.23 10.33
CA GLU A 336 27.17 23.66 9.83
C GLU A 336 27.03 22.17 9.46
N HIS A 337 26.35 21.37 10.29
CA HIS A 337 26.10 19.96 10.01
C HIS A 337 25.36 19.71 8.69
N PHE A 338 24.39 20.56 8.38
CA PHE A 338 23.63 20.52 7.13
C PHE A 338 24.33 21.24 5.95
N GLY A 339 25.56 21.74 6.15
CA GLY A 339 26.35 22.39 5.10
C GLY A 339 26.04 23.88 4.86
N HIS A 340 25.27 24.50 5.76
CA HIS A 340 24.84 25.90 5.69
C HIS A 340 25.75 26.83 6.51
N ARG A 341 27.05 26.84 6.20
CA ARG A 341 28.07 27.57 6.99
C ARG A 341 27.96 29.10 6.93
N ASP A 342 27.39 29.63 5.85
CA ASP A 342 27.34 31.07 5.58
C ASP A 342 25.95 31.70 5.85
N THR A 343 25.04 30.97 6.52
CA THR A 343 23.72 31.50 6.84
C THR A 343 23.83 32.61 7.88
N GLU A 344 23.49 33.84 7.48
CA GLU A 344 23.39 34.98 8.39
C GLU A 344 22.16 34.84 9.28
N LEU A 345 22.39 34.71 10.59
CA LEU A 345 21.32 34.65 11.59
C LEU A 345 21.01 36.04 12.14
N GLU A 346 19.73 36.38 12.20
CA GLU A 346 19.22 37.55 12.91
C GLU A 346 19.28 37.33 14.42
N LEU A 347 20.36 37.80 15.05
CA LEU A 347 20.61 37.67 16.47
C LEU A 347 20.41 39.00 17.23
N PRO A 348 19.98 38.98 18.50
CA PRO A 348 20.09 40.11 19.41
C PRO A 348 21.54 40.59 19.54
N SER A 349 21.74 41.91 19.65
CA SER A 349 23.07 42.55 19.64
C SER A 349 23.88 42.37 20.93
N ASP A 350 23.32 41.73 21.95
CA ASP A 350 23.83 41.62 23.32
C ASP A 350 24.22 40.19 23.74
N LEU A 351 24.25 39.23 22.81
CA LEU A 351 24.63 37.85 23.11
C LEU A 351 26.15 37.69 23.37
N ASP A 352 26.48 36.97 24.45
CA ASP A 352 27.86 36.67 24.83
C ASP A 352 28.48 35.58 23.91
N GLN A 353 29.48 35.97 23.12
CA GLN A 353 30.16 35.08 22.19
C GLN A 353 31.02 34.02 22.89
N GLU A 354 31.56 34.30 24.09
CA GLU A 354 32.35 33.31 24.83
C GLU A 354 31.45 32.16 25.31
N ILE A 355 30.25 32.49 25.79
CA ILE A 355 29.24 31.49 26.18
C ILE A 355 28.80 30.67 24.98
N ILE A 356 28.48 31.31 23.85
CA ILE A 356 28.09 30.61 22.61
C ILE A 356 29.18 29.62 22.19
N MET A 357 30.44 30.03 22.15
CA MET A 357 31.54 29.17 21.72
C MET A 357 31.80 28.02 22.70
N LYS A 358 31.66 28.26 24.01
CA LYS A 358 31.74 27.20 25.02
C LYS A 358 30.62 26.17 24.82
N THR A 359 29.38 26.63 24.72
CA THR A 359 28.22 25.75 24.51
C THR A 359 28.32 25.00 23.19
N GLN A 360 28.85 25.63 22.14
CA GLN A 360 29.11 24.94 20.87
C GLN A 360 30.02 23.71 21.06
N ASN A 361 31.15 23.88 21.73
CA ASN A 361 32.08 22.77 21.98
C ASN A 361 31.43 21.65 22.81
N GLU A 362 30.55 21.99 23.75
CA GLU A 362 29.76 21.02 24.51
C GLU A 362 28.77 20.27 23.61
N LEU A 363 28.06 20.97 22.72
CA LEU A 363 27.02 20.40 21.86
C LEU A 363 27.55 19.52 20.72
N LEU A 364 28.80 19.69 20.30
CA LEU A 364 29.42 18.87 19.24
C LEU A 364 29.37 17.36 19.53
N ARG A 365 29.30 16.95 20.82
CA ARG A 365 29.19 15.55 21.21
C ARG A 365 27.83 14.91 20.85
N PHE A 366 26.82 15.72 20.54
CA PHE A 366 25.45 15.29 20.28
C PHE A 366 25.03 15.33 18.80
N ILE A 367 25.85 15.95 17.95
CA ILE A 367 25.72 15.89 16.49
C ILE A 367 25.88 14.45 16.03
#